data_AF-A0A0F9JS89-F1
#
_entry.id   AF-A0A0F9JS89-F1
#
_cell.length_a   1.000
_cell.length_b   1.000
_cell.length_c   1.000
_cell.angle_alpha   90.00
_cell.angle_beta   90.00
_cell.angle_gamma   90.00
#
_symmetry.space_group_name_H-M   'P 1'
#
loop_
_entity.id
_entity.type
_entity.pdbx_description
1 polymer ?
#
loop_
_entity_poly.entity_id
_entity_poly.type
_entity_poly.pdbx_seq_one_letter_code
_entity_poly.pdbx_strand_id
1 'polypeptide(L)'
;MPIAASDLKAFGAVNHAEDDTTLQGGAISTVKRIEFTPIATDDDIEAISSQAADTMNLTITARDTAGAIVSETLALTGTTAVIFATIGIVERFMKGVLASAATGVITIRRSVAGATIATLEIGETEVRRLFYDAASEVGVTTRVEKVFLKNDHATLTLTNAEIELTADPAATIRIGGAPTVDDTATVANRKATPASVTFVDDSVAQAVPGNELTAGQAIGVWAEMIRGASAAAIKDTFTVQLAGTTT
;
A
#
# COMPACT_ATOMS: atom_id res chain seq x y z
N MET A 1 21.59 1.96 -19.78
CA MET A 1 21.11 0.86 -18.93
C MET A 1 19.60 0.88 -19.03
N PRO A 2 18.90 -0.25 -19.15
CA PRO A 2 17.43 -0.22 -19.11
C PRO A 2 16.93 0.15 -17.71
N ILE A 3 15.73 0.69 -17.62
CA ILE A 3 14.94 0.77 -16.39
C ILE A 3 14.80 -0.65 -15.83
N ALA A 4 15.23 -0.86 -14.59
CA ALA A 4 15.07 -2.12 -13.88
C ALA A 4 13.71 -2.13 -13.14
N ALA A 5 13.21 -3.32 -12.82
CA ALA A 5 11.97 -3.44 -12.04
C ALA A 5 12.06 -2.74 -10.67
N SER A 6 13.25 -2.66 -10.07
CA SER A 6 13.50 -1.93 -8.81
C SER A 6 13.35 -0.42 -8.93
N ASP A 7 13.39 0.12 -10.15
CA ASP A 7 13.18 1.54 -10.43
C ASP A 7 11.68 1.87 -10.54
N LEU A 8 10.81 0.86 -10.64
CA LEU A 8 9.36 1.05 -10.67
C LEU A 8 8.79 0.76 -9.28
N LYS A 9 8.29 1.80 -8.63
CA LYS A 9 7.90 1.73 -7.21
C LYS A 9 6.44 2.08 -7.00
N ALA A 10 5.83 1.44 -6.01
CA ALA A 10 4.46 1.72 -5.58
C ALA A 10 4.45 2.62 -4.34
N PHE A 11 3.66 3.69 -4.39
CA PHE A 11 3.48 4.65 -3.30
C PHE A 11 2.00 4.89 -3.00
N GLY A 12 1.71 5.34 -1.80
CA GLY A 12 0.38 5.77 -1.40
C GLY A 12 0.02 7.15 -1.96
N ALA A 13 -1.27 7.46 -1.97
CA ALA A 13 -1.74 8.83 -2.13
C ALA A 13 -1.58 9.63 -0.81
N VAL A 14 -1.64 10.97 -0.89
CA VAL A 14 -1.63 11.84 0.29
C VAL A 14 -2.75 11.46 1.27
N ASN A 15 -3.97 11.29 0.76
CA ASN A 15 -5.13 10.91 1.57
C ASN A 15 -5.47 9.44 1.37
N HIS A 16 -5.50 8.74 2.48
CA HIS A 16 -5.63 7.30 2.52
C HIS A 16 -6.51 6.98 3.72
N ALA A 17 -7.81 7.16 3.49
CA ALA A 17 -8.86 7.09 4.49
C ALA A 17 -8.84 5.73 5.21
N GLU A 18 -9.13 5.78 6.51
CA GLU A 18 -9.26 4.61 7.38
C GLU A 18 -10.73 4.28 7.66
N ASP A 19 -11.64 5.05 7.07
CA ASP A 19 -13.08 4.91 7.18
C ASP A 19 -13.76 5.20 5.82
N ASP A 20 -15.08 5.10 5.78
CA ASP A 20 -15.87 5.29 4.57
C ASP A 20 -16.45 6.71 4.43
N THR A 21 -15.92 7.67 5.19
CA THR A 21 -16.44 9.04 5.28
C THR A 21 -15.40 10.12 5.02
N THR A 22 -14.12 9.79 5.17
CA THR A 22 -12.99 10.70 5.02
C THR A 22 -12.44 10.70 3.61
N LEU A 23 -11.83 11.83 3.23
CA LEU A 23 -11.28 12.08 1.91
C LEU A 23 -10.28 11.00 1.48
N GLN A 24 -10.38 10.55 0.23
CA GLN A 24 -9.50 9.52 -0.34
C GLN A 24 -8.82 10.02 -1.62
N GLY A 25 -7.55 9.65 -1.82
CA GLY A 25 -6.76 10.00 -3.00
C GLY A 25 -5.93 11.27 -2.84
N GLY A 26 -5.79 12.04 -3.90
CA GLY A 26 -4.90 13.20 -3.96
C GLY A 26 -3.60 12.92 -4.71
N ALA A 27 -2.60 13.78 -4.49
CA ALA A 27 -1.26 13.64 -5.05
C ALA A 27 -0.52 12.40 -4.49
N ILE A 28 0.58 12.02 -5.13
CA ILE A 28 1.49 10.98 -4.62
C ILE A 28 2.11 11.40 -3.28
N SER A 29 2.32 10.42 -2.40
CA SER A 29 3.09 10.56 -1.18
C SER A 29 4.26 9.58 -1.19
N THR A 30 5.47 10.08 -1.47
CA THR A 30 6.69 9.26 -1.55
C THR A 30 7.19 8.78 -0.19
N VAL A 31 6.54 9.18 0.89
CA VAL A 31 6.84 8.73 2.25
C VAL A 31 5.92 7.61 2.72
N LYS A 32 4.92 7.25 1.89
CA LYS A 32 3.92 6.21 2.16
C LYS A 32 4.11 5.05 1.19
N ARG A 33 4.48 3.89 1.71
CA ARG A 33 4.58 2.65 0.97
C ARG A 33 3.28 1.86 1.05
N ILE A 34 2.91 1.23 -0.06
CA ILE A 34 1.84 0.25 -0.10
C ILE A 34 2.48 -1.14 -0.13
N GLU A 35 2.22 -1.93 0.90
CA GLU A 35 2.75 -3.29 0.99
C GLU A 35 1.69 -4.24 1.54
N PHE A 36 1.61 -5.42 0.93
CA PHE A 36 0.62 -6.45 1.23
C PHE A 36 1.30 -7.80 1.42
N THR A 37 2.01 -7.98 2.52
CA THR A 37 2.49 -9.31 2.90
C THR A 37 1.57 -9.87 3.97
N PRO A 38 0.77 -10.91 3.67
CA PRO A 38 -0.03 -11.59 4.68
C PRO A 38 0.87 -12.18 5.76
N ILE A 39 0.42 -12.08 7.01
CA ILE A 39 1.04 -12.82 8.10
C ILE A 39 0.65 -14.29 7.92
N ALA A 40 1.63 -15.16 7.65
CA ALA A 40 1.37 -16.57 7.34
C ALA A 40 0.83 -17.39 8.54
N THR A 41 1.07 -16.93 9.76
CA THR A 41 0.59 -17.53 11.00
C THR A 41 0.46 -16.43 12.03
N ASP A 42 -0.68 -16.38 12.71
CA ASP A 42 -0.93 -15.38 13.77
C ASP A 42 0.23 -15.37 14.77
N ASP A 43 0.76 -14.19 15.04
CA ASP A 43 1.97 -14.05 15.85
C ASP A 43 2.08 -12.64 16.45
N ASP A 44 3.00 -12.46 17.38
CA ASP A 44 3.44 -11.14 17.80
C ASP A 44 4.28 -10.46 16.69
N ILE A 45 4.32 -9.13 16.69
CA ILE A 45 5.13 -8.34 15.75
C ILE A 45 6.35 -7.76 16.45
N GLU A 46 7.49 -7.76 15.76
CA GLU A 46 8.67 -7.01 16.17
C GLU A 46 9.20 -6.11 15.04
N ALA A 47 9.92 -5.05 15.42
CA ALA A 47 10.60 -4.17 14.49
C ALA A 47 12.07 -3.96 14.85
N ILE A 48 12.91 -3.78 13.84
CA ILE A 48 14.35 -3.55 13.97
C ILE A 48 14.82 -2.57 12.90
N SER A 49 15.73 -1.67 13.25
CA SER A 49 16.42 -0.82 12.28
C SER A 49 17.75 -1.45 11.84
N SER A 50 18.14 -1.21 10.60
CA SER A 50 19.51 -1.44 10.14
C SER A 50 20.52 -0.43 10.68
N GLN A 51 20.09 0.61 11.40
CA GLN A 51 20.93 1.70 11.88
C GLN A 51 20.78 1.97 13.38
N ALA A 52 21.91 2.02 14.09
CA ALA A 52 21.94 2.08 15.56
C ALA A 52 21.36 3.38 16.14
N ALA A 53 21.35 4.47 15.37
CA ALA A 53 20.87 5.78 15.80
C ALA A 53 19.34 5.95 15.70
N ASP A 54 18.65 5.03 15.03
CA ASP A 54 17.20 5.13 14.84
C ASP A 54 16.47 4.79 16.16
N THR A 55 15.94 5.84 16.79
CA THR A 55 15.27 5.77 18.10
C THR A 55 13.87 6.39 18.10
N MET A 56 13.37 6.78 16.93
CA MET A 56 12.02 7.34 16.78
C MET A 56 10.94 6.31 17.14
N ASN A 57 9.76 6.82 17.48
CA ASN A 57 8.60 5.99 17.75
C ASN A 57 8.08 5.35 16.45
N LEU A 58 7.78 4.06 16.51
CA LEU A 58 7.03 3.32 15.52
C LEU A 58 5.67 2.92 16.12
N THR A 59 4.59 3.29 15.45
CA THR A 59 3.24 2.83 15.78
C THR A 59 2.84 1.72 14.83
N ILE A 60 2.56 0.55 15.38
CA ILE A 60 1.99 -0.58 14.63
C ILE A 60 0.49 -0.61 14.87
N THR A 61 -0.26 -0.74 13.79
CA THR A 61 -1.69 -1.05 13.84
C THR A 61 -1.93 -2.38 13.15
N ALA A 62 -2.69 -3.24 13.81
CA ALA A 62 -2.93 -4.60 13.39
C ALA A 62 -4.38 -5.00 13.69
N ARG A 63 -4.78 -6.19 13.24
CA ARG A 63 -6.02 -6.85 13.64
C ARG A 63 -5.70 -8.05 14.50
N ASP A 64 -6.26 -8.10 15.70
CA ASP A 64 -6.11 -9.24 16.60
C ASP A 64 -6.91 -10.46 16.12
N THR A 65 -6.69 -11.60 16.76
CA THR A 65 -7.39 -12.86 16.44
C THR A 65 -8.89 -12.83 16.74
N ALA A 66 -9.38 -11.86 17.51
CA ALA A 66 -10.81 -11.62 17.73
C ALA A 66 -11.42 -10.73 16.63
N GLY A 67 -10.60 -10.22 15.71
CA GLY A 67 -11.01 -9.34 14.62
C GLY A 67 -11.05 -7.86 15.00
N ALA A 68 -10.60 -7.45 16.18
CA ALA A 68 -10.53 -6.05 16.58
C ALA A 68 -9.27 -5.38 16.03
N ILE A 69 -9.38 -4.09 15.67
CA ILE A 69 -8.21 -3.28 15.33
C ILE A 69 -7.54 -2.83 16.62
N VAL A 70 -6.25 -3.13 16.75
CA VAL A 70 -5.41 -2.82 17.90
C VAL A 70 -4.18 -2.04 17.46
N SER A 71 -3.61 -1.23 18.34
CA SER A 71 -2.43 -0.44 18.05
C SER A 71 -1.51 -0.28 19.26
N GLU A 72 -0.20 -0.26 19.01
CA GLU A 72 0.83 0.01 20.01
C GLU A 72 1.94 0.86 19.41
N THR A 73 2.51 1.74 20.23
CA THR A 73 3.61 2.63 19.87
C THR A 73 4.79 2.34 20.76
N LEU A 74 5.94 2.02 20.17
CA LEU A 74 7.21 1.82 20.87
C LEU A 74 8.32 2.65 20.21
N ALA A 75 9.29 3.09 21.00
CA ALA A 75 10.52 3.66 20.48
C ALA A 75 11.40 2.56 19.90
N LEU A 76 11.97 2.77 18.71
CA LEU A 76 12.97 1.86 18.17
C LEU A 76 14.24 1.90 19.03
N THR A 77 14.99 0.80 19.04
CA THR A 77 16.27 0.67 19.77
C THR A 77 17.43 0.42 18.82
N GLY A 78 17.42 1.12 17.69
CA GLY A 78 18.38 0.92 16.61
C GLY A 78 18.37 -0.53 16.09
N THR A 79 19.51 -1.19 16.21
CA THR A 79 19.72 -2.57 15.73
C THR A 79 19.25 -3.65 16.70
N THR A 80 18.63 -3.28 17.82
CA THR A 80 17.95 -4.23 18.71
C THR A 80 16.47 -4.28 18.37
N ALA A 81 15.92 -5.50 18.22
CA ALA A 81 14.50 -5.67 17.92
C ALA A 81 13.62 -5.26 19.11
N VAL A 82 12.53 -4.55 18.83
CA VAL A 82 11.48 -4.20 19.78
C VAL A 82 10.22 -5.01 19.48
N ILE A 83 9.65 -5.66 20.49
CA ILE A 83 8.47 -6.52 20.36
C ILE A 83 7.24 -5.74 20.82
N PHE A 84 6.21 -5.71 19.97
CA PHE A 84 4.91 -5.08 20.22
C PHE A 84 4.00 -6.06 20.97
N ALA A 85 4.32 -6.34 22.23
CA ALA A 85 3.63 -7.36 23.02
C ALA A 85 2.26 -6.91 23.56
N THR A 86 1.95 -5.61 23.56
CA THR A 86 0.69 -5.09 24.11
C THR A 86 -0.49 -5.34 23.16
N ILE A 87 -0.25 -5.30 21.84
CA ILE A 87 -1.26 -5.73 20.85
C ILE A 87 -1.46 -7.25 20.80
N GLY A 88 -0.54 -8.02 21.39
CA GLY A 88 -0.55 -9.48 21.43
C GLY A 88 -0.50 -10.13 20.05
N ILE A 89 -0.98 -11.37 19.99
CA ILE A 89 -1.00 -12.18 18.76
C ILE A 89 -2.00 -11.56 17.76
N VAL A 90 -1.51 -11.22 16.58
CA VAL A 90 -2.30 -10.59 15.52
C VAL A 90 -2.42 -11.48 14.30
N GLU A 91 -3.60 -11.45 13.66
CA GLU A 91 -3.85 -12.18 12.41
C GLU A 91 -3.45 -11.38 11.17
N ARG A 92 -3.26 -10.07 11.31
CA ARG A 92 -3.09 -9.17 10.17
C ARG A 92 -2.40 -7.87 10.54
N PHE A 93 -1.32 -7.55 9.85
CA PHE A 93 -0.74 -6.21 9.84
C PHE A 93 -1.59 -5.25 9.00
N MET A 94 -1.84 -4.05 9.54
CA MET A 94 -2.64 -3.01 8.87
C MET A 94 -1.77 -1.84 8.40
N LYS A 95 -0.97 -1.26 9.30
CA LYS A 95 -0.03 -0.18 8.98
C LYS A 95 1.06 -0.05 10.04
N GLY A 96 2.18 0.54 9.64
CA GLY A 96 3.28 0.97 10.50
C GLY A 96 3.58 2.44 10.21
N VAL A 97 3.65 3.27 11.25
CA VAL A 97 3.86 4.72 11.13
C VAL A 97 5.02 5.16 12.03
N LEU A 98 6.08 5.72 11.44
CA LEU A 98 7.19 6.34 12.15
C LEU A 98 6.87 7.78 12.51
N ALA A 99 7.32 8.21 13.69
CA ALA A 99 7.22 9.61 14.13
C ALA A 99 8.11 10.57 13.32
N SER A 100 9.15 10.04 12.68
CA SER A 100 10.05 10.75 11.76
C SER A 100 10.75 9.76 10.84
N ALA A 101 11.20 10.19 9.67
CA ALA A 101 11.93 9.32 8.75
C ALA A 101 13.17 8.70 9.43
N ALA A 102 13.35 7.40 9.24
CA ALA A 102 14.53 6.68 9.71
C ALA A 102 15.73 6.93 8.79
N THR A 103 16.93 6.75 9.35
CA THR A 103 18.18 6.80 8.58
C THR A 103 18.60 5.43 8.07
N GLY A 104 18.15 4.36 8.72
CA GLY A 104 18.22 2.99 8.23
C GLY A 104 16.91 2.50 7.62
N VAL A 105 16.92 1.24 7.17
CA VAL A 105 15.72 0.51 6.77
C VAL A 105 15.09 -0.09 8.02
N ILE A 106 13.80 0.18 8.24
CA ILE A 106 13.05 -0.46 9.32
C ILE A 106 12.42 -1.74 8.78
N THR A 107 12.74 -2.87 9.40
CA THR A 107 12.14 -4.16 9.10
C THR A 107 11.09 -4.48 10.15
N ILE A 108 9.84 -4.68 9.71
CA ILE A 108 8.73 -5.16 10.53
C ILE A 108 8.54 -6.64 10.20
N ARG A 109 8.59 -7.51 11.20
CA ARG A 109 8.54 -8.97 11.00
C ARG A 109 7.80 -9.66 12.13
N ARG A 110 7.47 -10.93 11.91
CA ARG A 110 6.95 -11.80 12.99
C ARG A 110 8.00 -11.96 14.08
N SER A 111 7.57 -11.92 15.33
CA SER A 111 8.43 -12.21 16.47
C SER A 111 8.49 -13.72 16.75
N VAL A 112 9.59 -14.31 17.18
CA VAL A 112 10.95 -13.75 17.22
C VAL A 112 11.68 -14.05 15.92
N ALA A 113 12.29 -13.02 15.30
CA ALA A 113 13.10 -13.16 14.10
C ALA A 113 12.47 -13.99 12.95
N GLY A 114 11.14 -13.89 12.82
CA GLY A 114 10.37 -14.60 11.81
C GLY A 114 10.41 -13.91 10.44
N ALA A 115 9.46 -14.29 9.58
CA ALA A 115 9.33 -13.74 8.24
C ALA A 115 9.04 -12.23 8.27
N THR A 116 9.67 -11.49 7.35
CA THR A 116 9.39 -10.07 7.11
C THR A 116 7.95 -9.90 6.66
N ILE A 117 7.27 -8.94 7.27
CA ILE A 117 5.91 -8.53 6.96
C ILE A 117 5.93 -7.25 6.13
N ALA A 118 6.76 -6.28 6.52
CA ALA A 118 6.86 -5.02 5.81
C ALA A 118 8.23 -4.38 6.01
N THR A 119 8.58 -3.48 5.09
CA THR A 119 9.76 -2.63 5.22
C THR A 119 9.41 -1.16 5.02
N LEU A 120 10.10 -0.29 5.76
CA LEU A 120 10.15 1.14 5.49
C LEU A 120 11.56 1.46 5.04
N GLU A 121 11.68 1.91 3.79
CA GLU A 121 12.95 2.38 3.26
C GLU A 121 13.33 3.74 3.84
N ILE A 122 14.59 4.13 3.61
CA ILE A 122 15.11 5.43 4.03
C ILE A 122 14.23 6.54 3.40
N GLY A 123 13.79 7.47 4.25
CA GLY A 123 12.91 8.57 3.84
C GLY A 123 11.42 8.27 3.91
N GLU A 124 11.02 7.01 4.13
CA GLU A 124 9.63 6.63 4.34
C GLU A 124 9.24 6.75 5.81
N THR A 125 7.95 7.02 6.03
CA THR A 125 7.38 7.18 7.37
C THR A 125 6.13 6.34 7.58
N GLU A 126 5.55 5.77 6.53
CA GLU A 126 4.36 4.96 6.62
C GLU A 126 4.43 3.79 5.63
N VAL A 127 4.06 2.61 6.11
CA VAL A 127 3.79 1.44 5.27
C VAL A 127 2.41 0.95 5.63
N ARG A 128 1.56 0.70 4.65
CA ARG A 128 0.16 0.32 4.89
C ARG A 128 -0.36 -0.63 3.84
N ARG A 129 -1.41 -1.35 4.22
CA ARG A 129 -2.30 -2.03 3.27
C ARG A 129 -3.38 -1.08 2.76
N LEU A 130 -4.00 -1.44 1.63
CA LEU A 130 -5.25 -0.84 1.19
C LEU A 130 -6.47 -1.44 1.89
N PHE A 131 -7.58 -0.70 1.78
CA PHE A 131 -8.91 -1.07 2.26
C PHE A 131 -8.92 -1.29 3.78
N TYR A 132 -8.30 -0.35 4.49
CA TYR A 132 -8.26 -0.35 5.95
C TYR A 132 -9.67 -0.39 6.53
N ASP A 133 -9.92 -1.30 7.47
CA ASP A 133 -11.22 -1.51 8.10
C ASP A 133 -12.42 -1.69 7.13
N ALA A 134 -12.16 -2.20 5.94
CA ALA A 134 -13.25 -2.53 5.04
C ALA A 134 -13.97 -3.81 5.50
N ALA A 135 -15.28 -3.73 5.66
CA ALA A 135 -16.14 -4.83 6.05
C ALA A 135 -17.24 -5.09 5.01
N SER A 136 -17.85 -6.28 5.08
CA SER A 136 -19.10 -6.54 4.39
C SER A 136 -20.25 -5.78 5.07
N GLU A 137 -21.27 -5.45 4.30
CA GLU A 137 -22.45 -4.70 4.77
C GLU A 137 -23.72 -5.51 4.48
N VAL A 138 -24.87 -4.95 4.85
CA VAL A 138 -26.19 -5.54 4.52
C VAL A 138 -26.40 -5.62 3.01
N GLY A 139 -25.80 -4.70 2.25
CA GLY A 139 -25.82 -4.69 0.80
C GLY A 139 -24.45 -4.90 0.18
N VAL A 140 -24.42 -5.05 -1.14
CA VAL A 140 -23.18 -4.96 -1.90
C VAL A 140 -22.60 -3.56 -1.71
N THR A 141 -21.32 -3.49 -1.37
CA THR A 141 -20.61 -2.22 -1.22
C THR A 141 -19.35 -2.22 -2.05
N THR A 142 -19.03 -1.04 -2.57
CA THR A 142 -17.82 -0.78 -3.32
C THR A 142 -16.97 0.22 -2.55
N ARG A 143 -15.67 -0.02 -2.48
CA ARG A 143 -14.69 0.92 -1.92
C ARG A 143 -13.58 1.16 -2.92
N VAL A 144 -13.09 2.39 -3.00
CA VAL A 144 -11.97 2.77 -3.84
C VAL A 144 -10.85 3.33 -2.99
N GLU A 145 -9.61 2.97 -3.31
CA GLU A 145 -8.40 3.62 -2.79
C GLU A 145 -7.43 3.90 -3.93
N LYS A 146 -6.66 4.98 -3.82
CA LYS A 146 -5.73 5.43 -4.87
C LYS A 146 -4.31 5.11 -4.43
N VAL A 147 -3.53 4.53 -5.33
CA VAL A 147 -2.09 4.32 -5.20
C VAL A 147 -1.38 4.94 -6.40
N PHE A 148 -0.06 4.98 -6.35
CA PHE A 148 0.76 5.52 -7.43
C PHE A 148 1.82 4.52 -7.82
N LEU A 149 2.00 4.32 -9.13
CA LEU A 149 3.14 3.60 -9.68
C LEU A 149 4.06 4.63 -10.31
N LYS A 150 5.29 4.73 -9.79
CA LYS A 150 6.27 5.76 -10.13
C LYS A 150 7.43 5.16 -10.92
N ASN A 151 7.85 5.86 -11.97
CA ASN A 151 9.17 5.66 -12.56
C ASN A 151 10.20 6.44 -11.72
N ASP A 152 10.88 5.74 -10.82
CA ASP A 152 11.90 6.29 -9.90
C ASP A 152 13.31 6.27 -10.52
N HIS A 153 13.44 5.90 -11.80
CA HIS A 153 14.71 5.99 -12.51
C HIS A 153 15.15 7.46 -12.65
N ALA A 154 16.46 7.73 -12.55
CA ALA A 154 17.00 9.10 -12.54
C ALA A 154 16.80 9.89 -13.84
N THR A 155 16.89 9.25 -15.01
CA THR A 155 16.90 9.94 -16.31
C THR A 155 16.01 9.37 -17.42
N LEU A 156 15.71 8.07 -17.40
CA LEU A 156 15.03 7.38 -18.50
C LEU A 156 13.51 7.45 -18.39
N THR A 157 12.87 7.55 -19.54
CA THR A 157 11.41 7.48 -19.69
C THR A 157 10.99 6.03 -19.94
N LEU A 158 9.93 5.61 -19.27
CA LEU A 158 9.23 4.38 -19.58
C LEU A 158 8.26 4.67 -20.74
N THR A 159 8.52 4.11 -21.92
CA THR A 159 7.69 4.26 -23.13
C THR A 159 6.73 3.09 -23.27
N ASN A 160 5.62 3.25 -24.00
CA ASN A 160 4.52 2.27 -24.04
C ASN A 160 4.11 1.85 -22.63
N ALA A 161 4.03 2.83 -21.72
CA ALA A 161 3.77 2.56 -20.32
C ALA A 161 2.32 2.10 -20.14
N GLU A 162 2.13 0.97 -19.46
CA GLU A 162 0.84 0.35 -19.21
C GLU A 162 0.72 -0.10 -17.74
N ILE A 163 -0.49 -0.03 -17.20
CA ILE A 163 -0.85 -0.58 -15.91
C ILE A 163 -1.78 -1.79 -16.10
N GLU A 164 -1.63 -2.81 -15.26
CA GLU A 164 -2.42 -4.04 -15.36
C GLU A 164 -2.64 -4.66 -13.97
N LEU A 165 -3.83 -5.18 -13.71
CA LEU A 165 -4.11 -6.07 -12.58
C LEU A 165 -3.77 -7.49 -13.02
N THR A 166 -2.68 -8.03 -12.50
CA THR A 166 -2.11 -9.31 -13.00
C THR A 166 -2.47 -10.50 -12.11
N ALA A 167 -2.95 -10.24 -10.90
CA ALA A 167 -3.51 -11.27 -10.03
C ALA A 167 -4.50 -10.67 -9.04
N ASP A 168 -5.72 -11.21 -9.01
CA ASP A 168 -6.66 -11.05 -7.91
C ASP A 168 -7.34 -12.41 -7.61
N PRO A 169 -6.69 -13.28 -6.80
CA PRO A 169 -7.21 -14.62 -6.55
C PRO A 169 -8.58 -14.62 -5.84
N ALA A 170 -8.95 -13.52 -5.19
CA ALA A 170 -10.24 -13.35 -4.54
C ALA A 170 -11.35 -12.86 -5.49
N ALA A 171 -11.00 -12.40 -6.70
CA ALA A 171 -11.92 -11.85 -7.70
C ALA A 171 -12.87 -10.76 -7.13
N THR A 172 -12.30 -9.83 -6.38
CA THR A 172 -13.00 -8.69 -5.76
C THR A 172 -12.44 -7.33 -6.11
N ILE A 173 -11.32 -7.27 -6.81
CA ILE A 173 -10.56 -6.08 -7.13
C ILE A 173 -10.70 -5.78 -8.62
N ARG A 174 -10.90 -4.50 -8.93
CA ARG A 174 -10.74 -3.93 -10.27
C ARG A 174 -9.80 -2.75 -10.17
N ILE A 175 -9.13 -2.39 -11.26
CA ILE A 175 -8.27 -1.19 -11.28
C ILE A 175 -8.69 -0.22 -12.36
N GLY A 176 -8.41 1.06 -12.14
CA GLY A 176 -8.59 2.11 -13.12
C GLY A 176 -7.46 3.14 -13.06
N GLY A 177 -6.84 3.42 -14.19
CA GLY A 177 -5.84 4.48 -14.32
C GLY A 177 -6.46 5.88 -14.15
N ALA A 178 -5.73 6.76 -13.48
CA ALA A 178 -6.06 8.18 -13.43
C ALA A 178 -5.95 8.79 -14.83
N PRO A 179 -6.78 9.81 -15.16
CA PRO A 179 -6.83 10.38 -16.51
C PRO A 179 -5.58 11.18 -16.90
N THR A 180 -4.72 11.53 -15.94
CA THR A 180 -3.46 12.25 -16.17
C THR A 180 -2.34 11.65 -15.33
N VAL A 181 -1.11 11.78 -15.82
CA VAL A 181 0.11 11.56 -15.01
C VAL A 181 0.19 12.60 -13.90
N ASP A 182 0.76 12.21 -12.76
CA ASP A 182 0.87 13.02 -11.54
C ASP A 182 -0.47 13.58 -11.04
N ASP A 183 -1.56 12.85 -11.31
CA ASP A 183 -2.93 13.26 -10.95
C ASP A 183 -3.07 13.54 -9.45
N THR A 184 -3.77 14.63 -9.15
CA THR A 184 -4.02 15.10 -7.78
C THR A 184 -5.49 14.99 -7.38
N ALA A 185 -6.34 14.38 -8.22
CA ALA A 185 -7.75 14.22 -7.91
C ALA A 185 -7.97 13.41 -6.63
N THR A 186 -8.97 13.84 -5.89
CA THR A 186 -9.50 13.19 -4.69
C THR A 186 -10.96 12.77 -4.93
N VAL A 187 -11.44 11.87 -4.10
CA VAL A 187 -12.87 11.57 -3.94
C VAL A 187 -13.30 11.87 -2.51
N ALA A 188 -14.55 12.27 -2.33
CA ALA A 188 -15.07 12.69 -1.03
C ALA A 188 -14.90 11.62 0.06
N ASN A 189 -15.01 10.34 -0.31
CA ASN A 189 -14.77 9.20 0.55
C ASN A 189 -14.51 7.94 -0.27
N ARG A 190 -14.13 6.84 0.40
CA ARG A 190 -13.85 5.55 -0.26
C ARG A 190 -15.05 4.95 -0.99
N LYS A 191 -16.29 5.34 -0.71
CA LYS A 191 -17.47 4.86 -1.46
C LYS A 191 -17.84 5.73 -2.65
N ALA A 192 -17.17 6.87 -2.83
CA ALA A 192 -17.42 7.77 -3.95
C ALA A 192 -16.61 7.34 -5.18
N THR A 193 -17.29 7.20 -6.31
CA THR A 193 -16.65 6.83 -7.58
C THR A 193 -15.73 7.96 -8.08
N PRO A 194 -14.47 7.67 -8.43
CA PRO A 194 -13.58 8.63 -9.05
C PRO A 194 -14.10 9.09 -10.42
N ALA A 195 -14.04 10.38 -10.68
CA ALA A 195 -14.48 10.94 -11.97
C ALA A 195 -13.52 10.53 -13.10
N SER A 196 -14.07 10.21 -14.27
CA SER A 196 -13.31 9.91 -15.49
C SER A 196 -12.33 8.74 -15.38
N VAL A 197 -12.57 7.83 -14.44
CA VAL A 197 -11.81 6.58 -14.28
C VAL A 197 -12.67 5.42 -14.78
N THR A 198 -12.11 4.61 -15.66
CA THR A 198 -12.75 3.37 -16.14
C THR A 198 -12.08 2.18 -15.46
N PHE A 199 -12.85 1.44 -14.67
CA PHE A 199 -12.36 0.24 -14.02
C PHE A 199 -12.38 -0.95 -14.98
N VAL A 200 -11.29 -1.70 -14.98
CA VAL A 200 -11.11 -2.95 -15.73
C VAL A 200 -10.75 -4.08 -14.78
N ASP A 201 -11.01 -5.30 -15.23
CA ASP A 201 -10.77 -6.54 -14.49
C ASP A 201 -9.33 -7.05 -14.71
N ASP A 202 -9.04 -8.24 -14.18
CA ASP A 202 -7.78 -8.96 -14.36
C ASP A 202 -7.36 -9.08 -15.83
N SER A 203 -6.06 -9.00 -16.06
CA SER A 203 -5.41 -9.20 -17.36
C SER A 203 -5.86 -8.23 -18.46
N VAL A 204 -6.33 -7.03 -18.07
CA VAL A 204 -6.66 -5.94 -18.99
C VAL A 204 -5.69 -4.78 -18.79
N ALA A 205 -4.74 -4.64 -19.72
CA ALA A 205 -3.80 -3.53 -19.73
C ALA A 205 -4.51 -2.20 -20.04
N GLN A 206 -4.18 -1.16 -19.28
CA GLN A 206 -4.58 0.22 -19.54
C GLN A 206 -3.33 1.05 -19.82
N ALA A 207 -3.32 1.75 -20.95
CA ALA A 207 -2.25 2.67 -21.27
C ALA A 207 -2.19 3.83 -20.27
N VAL A 208 -0.98 4.16 -19.81
CA VAL A 208 -0.72 5.41 -19.09
C VAL A 208 -1.06 6.57 -20.02
N PRO A 209 -1.72 7.65 -19.55
CA PRO A 209 -2.03 8.81 -20.38
C PRO A 209 -0.79 9.36 -21.10
N GLY A 210 -0.83 9.39 -22.43
CA GLY A 210 0.31 9.79 -23.27
C GLY A 210 1.27 8.65 -23.64
N ASN A 211 1.00 7.41 -23.19
CA ASN A 211 1.80 6.20 -23.40
C ASN A 211 3.23 6.27 -22.86
N GLU A 212 3.52 7.22 -21.96
CA GLU A 212 4.85 7.44 -21.43
C GLU A 212 4.79 7.82 -19.95
N LEU A 213 5.82 7.41 -19.20
CA LEU A 213 6.04 7.85 -17.82
C LEU A 213 7.50 8.29 -17.68
N THR A 214 7.74 9.60 -17.72
CA THR A 214 9.11 10.14 -17.66
C THR A 214 9.75 9.94 -16.28
N ALA A 215 11.07 10.10 -16.21
CA ALA A 215 11.82 9.98 -14.97
C ALA A 215 11.22 10.86 -13.85
N GLY A 216 10.90 10.25 -12.72
CA GLY A 216 10.32 10.90 -11.55
C GLY A 216 8.80 11.04 -11.58
N GLN A 217 8.12 10.77 -12.68
CA GLN A 217 6.66 10.84 -12.76
C GLN A 217 5.97 9.60 -12.20
N ALA A 218 4.70 9.75 -11.82
CA ALA A 218 3.87 8.66 -11.35
C ALA A 218 2.49 8.67 -12.00
N ILE A 219 1.95 7.47 -12.26
CA ILE A 219 0.55 7.30 -12.65
C ILE A 219 -0.27 6.91 -11.42
N GLY A 220 -1.37 7.62 -11.18
CA GLY A 220 -2.34 7.23 -10.16
C GLY A 220 -3.16 6.02 -10.63
N VAL A 221 -3.31 5.02 -9.77
CA VAL A 221 -4.16 3.85 -10.00
C VAL A 221 -5.20 3.79 -8.89
N TRP A 222 -6.47 3.79 -9.26
CA TRP A 222 -7.57 3.54 -8.35
C TRP A 222 -7.80 2.03 -8.28
N ALA A 223 -7.64 1.44 -7.11
CA ALA A 223 -8.09 0.09 -6.82
C ALA A 223 -9.52 0.17 -6.29
N GLU A 224 -10.43 -0.59 -6.90
CA GLU A 224 -11.81 -0.73 -6.47
C GLU A 224 -12.01 -2.13 -5.89
N MET A 225 -12.51 -2.21 -4.65
CA MET A 225 -12.89 -3.47 -4.01
C MET A 225 -14.42 -3.56 -3.91
N ILE A 226 -14.96 -4.65 -4.45
CA ILE A 226 -16.37 -5.01 -4.35
C ILE A 226 -16.55 -6.06 -3.25
N ARG A 227 -17.52 -5.83 -2.36
CA ARG A 227 -17.87 -6.76 -1.29
C ARG A 227 -19.34 -7.10 -1.36
N GLY A 228 -19.64 -8.40 -1.51
CA GLY A 228 -20.99 -8.92 -1.39
C GLY A 228 -21.56 -8.72 0.02
N ALA A 229 -22.90 -8.72 0.11
CA ALA A 229 -23.59 -8.68 1.38
C ALA A 229 -23.18 -9.88 2.25
N SER A 230 -22.88 -9.63 3.52
CA SER A 230 -22.44 -10.67 4.48
C SER A 230 -21.26 -11.55 3.99
N ALA A 231 -20.43 -11.04 3.07
CA ALA A 231 -19.29 -11.79 2.56
C ALA A 231 -18.26 -12.09 3.68
N ALA A 232 -17.72 -13.31 3.67
CA ALA A 232 -16.68 -13.77 4.58
C ALA A 232 -15.41 -12.91 4.47
N ALA A 233 -14.60 -12.85 5.54
CA ALA A 233 -13.34 -12.13 5.52
C ALA A 233 -12.40 -12.68 4.43
N ILE A 234 -11.72 -11.78 3.71
CA ILE A 234 -10.75 -12.15 2.66
C ILE A 234 -9.36 -11.92 3.24
N LYS A 235 -8.52 -12.96 3.17
CA LYS A 235 -7.13 -12.96 3.65
C LYS A 235 -6.20 -13.21 2.46
N ASP A 236 -6.29 -12.34 1.46
CA ASP A 236 -5.59 -12.49 0.19
C ASP A 236 -4.86 -11.21 -0.22
N THR A 237 -4.14 -11.30 -1.33
CA THR A 237 -3.39 -10.23 -1.97
C THR A 237 -3.82 -10.08 -3.42
N PHE A 238 -3.61 -8.91 -3.98
CA PHE A 238 -3.69 -8.70 -5.42
C PHE A 238 -2.41 -8.01 -5.91
N THR A 239 -2.12 -8.13 -7.21
CA THR A 239 -0.90 -7.59 -7.81
C THR A 239 -1.25 -6.65 -8.94
N VAL A 240 -0.74 -5.42 -8.85
CA VAL A 240 -0.79 -4.44 -9.94
C VAL A 240 0.61 -4.26 -10.50
N GLN A 241 0.74 -4.26 -11.82
CA GLN A 241 1.99 -4.10 -12.54
C GLN A 241 2.01 -2.77 -13.30
N LEU A 242 3.17 -2.09 -13.30
CA LEU A 242 3.54 -1.07 -14.27
C LEU A 242 4.59 -1.68 -15.19
N ALA A 243 4.37 -1.63 -16.50
CA ALA A 243 5.27 -2.18 -17.50
C ALA A 243 5.42 -1.23 -18.69
N GLY A 244 6.46 -1.46 -19.51
CA GLY A 244 6.75 -0.68 -20.71
C GLY A 244 8.12 -1.01 -21.30
N THR A 245 8.57 -0.18 -22.22
CA THR A 245 9.87 -0.28 -22.90
C THR A 245 10.80 0.88 -22.54
N THR A 246 12.11 0.67 -22.70
CA THR A 246 13.13 1.67 -22.42
C THR A 246 13.75 2.17 -23.71
N THR A 247 13.92 3.49 -23.84
CA THR A 247 14.74 4.12 -24.89
C THR A 247 16.03 4.65 -24.31
#